data_AF-A0A2V8PYL1-F1
#
_entry.id   AF-A0A2V8PYL1-F1
#
_cell.length_a   1.000
_cell.length_b   1.000
_cell.length_c   1.000
_cell.angle_alpha   90.00
_cell.angle_beta   90.00
_cell.angle_gamma   90.00
#
_symmetry.space_group_name_H-M   'P 1'
#
loop_
_entity.id
_entity.type
_entity.pdbx_description
1 polymer ?
#
loop_
_entity_poly.entity_id
_entity_poly.type
_entity_poly.pdbx_seq_one_letter_code
_entity_poly.pdbx_strand_id
1 'polypeptide(L)'
;MLTNKREFLLRDQVHECEYVVPVRFGGKNVGALMVAFGSRAECTDAQRRLIDAAAQQAALASHISSLYLGARESAATLAEEVDRRTLEAEMHERFTEAIIDSLPLSLYAIDRDYRIVAWNRNRELGELGLPRGEAIGRNIFDVLTKQSRQLLEREFSKVFSTGTIHRVEQESVTENGETNHWLISKIPMRADEDDQVTHVITVGENITARVKSERAVARAEKLAAIGRLAAGVVHEINNPLATIAACAESLEKRIEEGAFNDSPEAEDLREYLGLIRDEAFRCKTITNGLLDFSRLRSGYRVLINLAELIKSTARLVTHQQRGDNVQIVVEAGDDLPNSTRCRTAAP
;
A
#
# COMPACT_ATOMS: atom_id res chain seq x y z
N MET A 1 14.34 -15.95 69.80
CA MET A 1 15.13 -16.05 71.04
C MET A 1 14.62 -17.27 71.79
N LEU A 2 15.45 -18.30 71.98
CA LEU A 2 15.11 -19.45 72.82
C LEU A 2 15.46 -19.09 74.28
N THR A 3 14.47 -18.96 75.15
CA THR A 3 14.59 -18.39 76.50
C THR A 3 14.53 -19.41 77.63
N ASN A 4 14.26 -20.70 77.35
CA ASN A 4 14.06 -21.72 78.39
C ASN A 4 15.07 -22.87 78.32
N LYS A 5 16.00 -22.94 79.28
CA LYS A 5 16.99 -24.02 79.43
C LYS A 5 16.37 -25.42 79.57
N ARG A 6 15.12 -25.56 80.03
CA ARG A 6 14.48 -26.86 80.26
C ARG A 6 13.95 -27.54 78.99
N GLU A 7 13.90 -26.86 77.85
CA GLU A 7 13.38 -27.40 76.59
C GLU A 7 14.43 -28.16 75.77
N PHE A 8 15.71 -28.05 76.11
CA PHE A 8 16.82 -28.62 75.33
C PHE A 8 17.54 -29.81 76.00
N LEU A 9 17.11 -30.21 77.21
CA LEU A 9 17.75 -31.32 77.94
C LEU A 9 17.39 -32.67 77.31
N LEU A 10 18.35 -33.59 77.23
CA LEU A 10 18.11 -34.97 76.78
C LEU A 10 17.34 -35.72 77.86
N ARG A 11 16.00 -35.62 77.85
CA ARG A 11 15.13 -36.02 78.97
C ARG A 11 15.13 -37.51 79.30
N ASP A 12 15.58 -38.37 78.38
CA ASP A 12 15.41 -39.83 78.47
C ASP A 12 16.72 -40.64 78.40
N GLN A 13 17.90 -40.01 78.57
CA GLN A 13 19.18 -40.71 78.59
C GLN A 13 19.86 -40.60 79.95
N VAL A 14 20.43 -41.70 80.47
CA VAL A 14 21.24 -41.69 81.69
C VAL A 14 22.60 -41.06 81.36
N HIS A 15 22.85 -39.85 81.88
CA HIS A 15 24.11 -39.13 81.68
C HIS A 15 24.45 -38.31 82.93
N GLU A 16 25.74 -38.14 83.21
CA GLU A 16 26.24 -37.41 84.39
C GLU A 16 26.67 -35.97 84.09
N CYS A 17 26.94 -35.66 82.82
CA CYS A 17 27.44 -34.35 82.39
C CYS A 17 26.93 -33.99 80.99
N GLU A 18 26.56 -32.73 80.79
CA GLU A 18 26.23 -32.17 79.47
C GLU A 18 27.18 -31.01 79.15
N TYR A 19 27.62 -30.94 77.90
CA TYR A 19 28.37 -29.81 77.36
C TYR A 19 27.56 -29.16 76.24
N VAL A 20 27.32 -27.85 76.36
CA VAL A 20 26.50 -27.06 75.43
C VAL A 20 27.37 -25.99 74.79
N VAL A 21 27.40 -25.98 73.47
CA VAL A 21 28.15 -24.99 72.68
C VAL A 21 27.18 -24.23 71.77
N PRO A 22 27.18 -22.89 71.78
CA PRO A 22 26.39 -22.12 70.83
C PRO A 22 26.96 -22.25 69.42
N VAL A 23 26.10 -22.58 68.46
CA VAL A 23 26.41 -22.52 67.03
C VAL A 23 26.27 -21.06 66.61
N ARG A 24 27.40 -20.41 66.31
CA ARG A 24 27.48 -18.97 66.00
C ARG A 24 27.96 -18.73 64.58
N PHE A 25 27.32 -17.78 63.91
CA PHE A 25 27.79 -17.26 62.62
C PHE A 25 27.64 -15.73 62.59
N GLY A 26 28.67 -15.02 62.13
CA GLY A 26 28.66 -13.54 62.05
C GLY A 26 28.35 -12.83 63.38
N GLY A 27 28.74 -13.42 64.53
CA GLY A 27 28.48 -12.89 65.87
C GLY A 27 27.06 -13.15 66.42
N LYS A 28 26.17 -13.82 65.67
CA LYS A 28 24.82 -14.18 66.13
C LYS A 28 24.73 -15.68 66.48
N ASN A 29 23.99 -16.01 67.55
CA ASN A 29 23.66 -17.39 67.90
C ASN A 29 22.56 -17.90 66.95
N VAL A 30 22.89 -18.90 66.13
CA VAL A 30 21.95 -19.53 65.17
C VAL A 30 21.37 -20.83 65.72
N GLY A 31 22.04 -21.45 66.71
CA GLY A 31 21.59 -22.65 67.41
C GLY A 31 22.52 -23.02 68.56
N ALA A 32 22.39 -24.25 69.08
CA ALA A 32 23.32 -24.83 70.05
C ALA A 32 23.51 -26.33 69.79
N LEU A 33 24.74 -26.82 69.95
CA LEU A 33 25.09 -28.23 69.94
C LEU A 33 25.23 -28.68 71.39
N MET A 34 24.54 -29.76 71.75
CA MET A 34 24.62 -30.34 73.09
C MET A 34 25.07 -31.79 73.01
N VAL A 35 26.04 -32.15 73.85
CA VAL A 35 26.56 -33.50 73.97
C VAL A 35 26.50 -33.94 75.42
N ALA A 36 25.88 -35.09 75.66
CA ALA A 36 25.81 -35.72 76.98
C ALA A 36 26.88 -36.80 77.11
N PHE A 37 27.44 -36.93 78.31
CA PHE A 37 28.49 -37.89 78.66
C PHE A 37 28.01 -38.81 79.78
N GLY A 38 28.38 -40.09 79.68
CA GLY A 38 28.00 -41.11 80.67
C GLY A 38 28.68 -40.88 82.02
N SER A 39 29.87 -40.27 82.02
CA SER A 39 30.59 -39.89 83.24
C SER A 39 31.26 -38.52 83.12
N ARG A 40 31.53 -37.86 84.26
CA ARG A 40 32.30 -36.59 84.27
C ARG A 40 33.75 -36.73 83.80
N ALA A 41 34.35 -37.91 83.92
CA ALA A 41 35.73 -38.17 83.52
C ALA A 41 35.90 -38.20 81.99
N GLU A 42 34.82 -38.52 81.25
CA GLU A 42 34.83 -38.50 79.80
C GLU A 42 34.94 -37.07 79.25
N CYS A 43 34.22 -36.10 79.82
CA CYS A 43 34.15 -34.68 79.39
C CYS A 43 35.46 -33.89 79.62
N THR A 44 36.51 -34.30 78.93
CA THR A 44 37.85 -33.69 78.94
C THR A 44 37.91 -32.43 78.08
N ASP A 45 38.93 -31.58 78.31
CA ASP A 45 39.15 -30.38 77.49
C ASP A 45 39.38 -30.70 76.01
N ALA A 46 39.99 -31.85 75.71
CA ALA A 46 40.15 -32.31 74.33
C ALA A 46 38.79 -32.58 73.66
N GLN A 47 37.87 -33.24 74.36
CA GLN A 47 36.52 -33.48 73.84
C GLN A 47 35.71 -32.19 73.72
N ARG A 48 35.81 -31.26 74.68
CA ARG A 48 35.15 -29.94 74.59
C ARG A 48 35.61 -29.17 73.37
N ARG A 49 36.93 -29.13 73.08
CA ARG A 49 37.49 -28.50 71.87
C ARG A 49 36.98 -29.15 70.57
N LEU A 50 36.82 -30.48 70.55
CA LEU A 50 36.24 -31.18 69.40
C LEU A 50 34.76 -30.80 69.20
N ILE A 51 33.99 -30.68 70.28
CA ILE A 51 32.59 -30.25 70.21
C ILE A 51 32.49 -28.79 69.76
N ASP A 52 33.38 -27.91 70.24
CA ASP A 52 33.45 -26.51 69.79
C ASP A 52 33.76 -26.43 68.28
N ALA A 53 34.72 -27.21 67.80
CA ALA A 53 35.06 -27.29 66.39
C ALA A 53 33.88 -27.84 65.56
N ALA A 54 33.19 -28.88 66.04
CA ALA A 54 31.99 -29.41 65.40
C ALA A 54 30.86 -28.38 65.32
N ALA A 55 30.63 -27.61 66.40
CA ALA A 55 29.64 -26.54 66.42
C ALA A 55 29.98 -25.41 65.41
N GLN A 56 31.26 -25.05 65.27
CA GLN A 56 31.71 -24.07 64.26
C GLN A 56 31.55 -24.60 62.83
N GLN A 57 31.92 -25.86 62.58
CA GLN A 57 31.73 -26.50 61.27
C GLN A 57 30.25 -26.58 60.89
N ALA A 58 29.38 -26.92 61.84
CA ALA A 58 27.94 -26.91 61.64
C ALA A 58 27.40 -25.51 61.30
N ALA A 59 27.92 -24.46 61.96
CA ALA A 59 27.54 -23.07 61.66
C ALA A 59 27.92 -22.67 60.23
N LEU A 60 29.15 -23.01 59.81
CA LEU A 60 29.66 -22.72 58.47
C LEU A 60 28.87 -23.49 57.39
N ALA A 61 28.64 -24.79 57.61
CA ALA A 61 27.87 -25.62 56.68
C ALA A 61 26.43 -25.09 56.49
N SER A 62 25.77 -24.69 57.58
CA SER A 62 24.44 -24.09 57.52
C SER A 62 24.43 -22.77 56.74
N HIS A 63 25.44 -21.91 56.92
CA HIS A 63 25.55 -20.65 56.18
C HIS A 63 25.80 -20.87 54.68
N ILE A 64 26.74 -21.75 54.32
CA ILE A 64 27.01 -22.11 52.92
C ILE A 64 25.74 -22.68 52.26
N SER A 65 25.00 -23.53 52.98
CA SER A 65 23.72 -24.06 52.49
C SER A 65 22.70 -22.95 52.22
N SER A 66 22.58 -21.97 53.11
CA SER A 66 21.67 -20.82 52.91
C SER A 66 22.10 -19.94 51.72
N LEU A 67 23.40 -19.68 51.55
CA LEU A 67 23.90 -18.93 50.40
C LEU A 67 23.65 -19.68 49.09
N TYR A 68 23.90 -20.99 49.08
CA TYR A 68 23.65 -21.84 47.92
C TYR A 68 22.16 -21.86 47.54
N LEU A 69 21.27 -21.98 48.52
CA LEU A 69 19.82 -21.94 48.30
C LEU A 69 19.39 -20.58 47.72
N GLY A 70 19.85 -19.47 48.31
CA GLY A 70 19.53 -18.12 47.81
C GLY A 70 20.10 -17.84 46.42
N ALA A 71 21.32 -18.30 46.13
CA ALA A 71 21.92 -18.21 44.79
C ALA A 71 21.13 -19.04 43.77
N ARG A 72 20.68 -20.25 44.15
CA ARG A 72 19.90 -21.12 43.29
C ARG A 72 18.52 -20.54 42.97
N GLU A 73 17.86 -19.94 43.97
CA GLU A 73 16.58 -19.24 43.78
C GLU A 73 16.73 -18.02 42.87
N SER A 74 17.74 -17.18 43.12
CA SER A 74 18.04 -16.02 42.28
C SER A 74 18.36 -16.41 40.83
N ALA A 75 19.13 -17.49 40.64
CA ALA A 75 19.44 -18.01 39.32
C ALA A 75 18.19 -18.51 38.59
N ALA A 76 17.26 -19.17 39.30
CA ALA A 76 16.01 -19.62 38.71
C ALA A 76 15.12 -18.44 38.28
N THR A 77 14.99 -17.41 39.12
CA THR A 77 14.22 -16.20 38.77
C THR A 77 14.85 -15.45 37.60
N LEU A 78 16.18 -15.33 37.56
CA LEU A 78 16.86 -14.67 36.45
C LEU A 78 16.69 -15.45 35.14
N ALA A 79 16.77 -16.78 35.18
CA ALA A 79 16.53 -17.62 34.01
C ALA A 79 15.10 -17.43 33.46
N GLU A 80 14.10 -17.41 34.34
CA GLU A 80 12.70 -17.16 33.96
C GLU A 80 12.51 -15.76 33.34
N GLU A 81 13.15 -14.74 33.90
CA GLU A 81 13.08 -13.37 33.37
C GLU A 81 13.78 -13.24 32.00
N VAL A 82 14.92 -13.90 31.80
CA VAL A 82 15.63 -13.94 30.50
C VAL A 82 14.79 -14.66 29.46
N ASP A 83 14.20 -15.80 29.80
CA ASP A 83 13.32 -16.56 28.91
C ASP A 83 12.10 -15.72 28.51
N ARG A 84 11.48 -15.05 29.49
CA ARG A 84 10.33 -14.14 29.26
C ARG A 84 10.69 -13.01 28.31
N ARG A 85 11.80 -12.30 28.56
CA ARG A 85 12.24 -11.19 27.68
C ARG A 85 12.64 -11.65 26.29
N THR A 86 13.24 -12.83 26.18
CA THR A 86 13.60 -13.41 24.87
C THR A 86 12.34 -13.69 24.06
N LEU A 87 11.32 -14.32 24.68
CA LEU A 87 10.04 -14.60 24.03
C LEU A 87 9.28 -13.33 23.66
N GLU A 88 9.30 -12.31 24.51
CA GLU A 88 8.71 -10.99 24.21
C GLU A 88 9.40 -10.31 23.03
N ALA A 89 10.74 -10.34 22.98
CA ALA A 89 11.52 -9.78 21.89
C ALA A 89 11.25 -10.51 20.56
N GLU A 90 11.25 -11.85 20.57
CA GLU A 90 10.91 -12.67 19.40
C GLU A 90 9.48 -12.40 18.92
N MET A 91 8.53 -12.23 19.84
CA MET A 91 7.15 -11.88 19.49
C MET A 91 7.05 -10.49 18.86
N HIS A 92 7.76 -9.50 19.41
CA HIS A 92 7.82 -8.14 18.85
C HIS A 92 8.46 -8.11 17.45
N GLU A 93 9.53 -8.86 17.25
CA GLU A 93 10.21 -8.99 15.95
C GLU A 93 9.27 -9.63 14.92
N ARG A 94 8.66 -10.77 15.25
CA ARG A 94 7.67 -11.44 14.38
C ARG A 94 6.47 -10.57 14.06
N PHE A 95 5.97 -9.81 15.03
CA PHE A 95 4.86 -8.90 14.83
C PHE A 95 5.23 -7.77 13.86
N THR A 96 6.40 -7.17 14.03
CA THR A 96 6.91 -6.10 13.16
C THR A 96 7.12 -6.60 11.73
N GLU A 97 7.72 -7.78 11.57
CA GLU A 97 7.92 -8.42 10.27
C GLU A 97 6.57 -8.73 9.59
N ALA A 98 5.60 -9.26 10.35
CA ALA A 98 4.25 -9.53 9.84
C ALA A 98 3.53 -8.25 9.37
N ILE A 99 3.68 -7.13 10.09
CA ILE A 99 3.15 -5.84 9.64
C ILE A 99 3.75 -5.47 8.29
N ILE A 100 5.08 -5.46 8.20
CA ILE A 100 5.81 -5.04 6.99
C ILE A 100 5.47 -5.93 5.78
N ASP A 101 5.27 -7.22 6.01
CA ASP A 101 4.92 -8.21 4.97
C ASP A 101 3.45 -8.19 4.55
N SER A 102 2.56 -7.68 5.41
CA SER A 102 1.14 -7.48 5.07
C SER A 102 0.89 -6.25 4.19
N LEU A 103 1.85 -5.30 4.13
CA LEU A 103 1.69 -4.09 3.34
C LEU A 103 1.69 -4.42 1.83
N PRO A 104 0.72 -3.93 1.05
CA PRO A 104 0.68 -4.09 -0.41
C PRO A 104 1.66 -3.13 -1.11
N LEU A 105 2.82 -2.90 -0.53
CA LEU A 105 3.84 -1.94 -0.96
C LEU A 105 5.18 -2.64 -1.10
N SER A 106 5.99 -2.23 -2.07
CA SER A 106 7.34 -2.74 -2.21
C SER A 106 8.26 -2.00 -1.24
N LEU A 107 8.78 -2.67 -0.21
CA LEU A 107 9.53 -2.00 0.86
C LEU A 107 10.89 -2.65 1.07
N TYR A 108 11.93 -1.81 1.18
CA TYR A 108 13.24 -2.19 1.70
C TYR A 108 13.87 -1.06 2.48
N ALA A 109 14.82 -1.36 3.37
CA ALA A 109 15.60 -0.37 4.07
C ALA A 109 17.09 -0.62 3.87
N ILE A 110 17.87 0.45 3.82
CA ILE A 110 19.34 0.40 3.74
C ILE A 110 19.99 1.17 4.88
N ASP A 111 21.16 0.73 5.31
CA ASP A 111 22.03 1.46 6.23
C ASP A 111 22.93 2.48 5.51
N ARG A 112 23.79 3.17 6.27
CA ARG A 112 24.75 4.16 5.74
C ARG A 112 25.83 3.58 4.82
N ASP A 113 26.08 2.28 4.89
CA ASP A 113 26.99 1.55 3.99
C ASP A 113 26.25 1.01 2.75
N TYR A 114 24.99 1.41 2.57
CA TYR A 114 24.10 1.01 1.50
C TYR A 114 23.78 -0.49 1.49
N ARG A 115 23.90 -1.16 2.63
CA ARG A 115 23.53 -2.57 2.78
C ARG A 115 22.06 -2.68 3.11
N ILE A 116 21.42 -3.68 2.53
CA ILE A 116 19.99 -3.94 2.74
C ILE A 116 19.80 -4.55 4.13
N VAL A 117 19.01 -3.90 4.98
CA VAL A 117 18.70 -4.37 6.35
C VAL A 117 17.25 -4.84 6.51
N ALA A 118 16.37 -4.47 5.57
CA ALA A 118 14.99 -4.95 5.53
C ALA A 118 14.54 -5.15 4.08
N TRP A 119 13.72 -6.17 3.83
CA TRP A 119 13.22 -6.53 2.49
C TRP A 119 11.89 -7.25 2.61
N ASN A 120 10.77 -6.60 2.28
CA ASN A 120 9.45 -7.18 2.54
C ASN A 120 9.02 -8.24 1.50
N ARG A 121 8.00 -9.03 1.83
CA ARG A 121 7.46 -10.10 0.97
C ARG A 121 7.02 -9.60 -0.40
N ASN A 122 6.45 -8.40 -0.48
CA ASN A 122 6.06 -7.81 -1.77
C ASN A 122 7.29 -7.57 -2.68
N ARG A 123 8.44 -7.25 -2.08
CA ARG A 123 9.69 -7.10 -2.81
C ARG A 123 10.26 -8.43 -3.33
N GLU A 124 10.06 -9.52 -2.61
CA GLU A 124 10.41 -10.87 -3.08
C GLU A 124 9.56 -11.31 -4.28
N LEU A 125 8.26 -10.98 -4.25
CA LEU A 125 7.31 -11.36 -5.29
C LEU A 125 7.27 -10.40 -6.49
N GLY A 126 7.94 -9.24 -6.39
CA GLY A 126 7.96 -8.21 -7.43
C GLY A 126 8.83 -8.58 -8.63
N GLU A 127 8.99 -7.63 -9.56
CA GLU A 127 9.71 -7.85 -10.84
C GLU A 127 11.16 -8.35 -10.69
N LEU A 128 11.81 -8.12 -9.54
CA LEU A 128 13.17 -8.61 -9.29
C LEU A 128 13.19 -10.06 -8.80
N GLY A 129 12.12 -10.53 -8.16
CA GLY A 129 11.99 -11.94 -7.73
C GLY A 129 13.03 -12.40 -6.69
N LEU A 130 13.69 -11.50 -5.96
CA LEU A 130 14.83 -11.84 -5.11
C LEU A 130 14.38 -12.20 -3.67
N PRO A 131 14.68 -13.42 -3.17
CA PRO A 131 14.36 -13.80 -1.80
C PRO A 131 15.05 -12.91 -0.76
N ARG A 132 14.37 -12.63 0.37
CA ARG A 132 14.90 -11.83 1.50
C ARG A 132 16.25 -12.34 1.97
N GLY A 133 16.40 -13.66 2.15
CA GLY A 133 17.65 -14.27 2.61
C GLY A 133 18.84 -14.04 1.68
N GLU A 134 18.60 -13.80 0.39
CA GLU A 134 19.63 -13.44 -0.58
C GLU A 134 19.85 -11.94 -0.71
N ALA A 135 18.87 -11.11 -0.33
CA ALA A 135 18.93 -9.66 -0.44
C ALA A 135 19.60 -9.01 0.78
N ILE A 136 19.26 -9.45 2.00
CA ILE A 136 19.75 -8.87 3.24
C ILE A 136 21.28 -8.93 3.33
N GLY A 137 21.90 -7.84 3.78
CA GLY A 137 23.34 -7.67 3.94
C GLY A 137 24.11 -7.33 2.66
N ARG A 138 23.52 -7.54 1.47
CA ARG A 138 24.13 -7.13 0.20
C ARG A 138 24.03 -5.63 0.00
N ASN A 139 24.95 -5.09 -0.80
CA ASN A 139 24.87 -3.71 -1.23
C ASN A 139 23.72 -3.53 -2.23
N ILE A 140 22.88 -2.51 -2.01
CA ILE A 140 21.69 -2.26 -2.83
C ILE A 140 22.01 -2.02 -4.31
N PHE A 141 23.19 -1.47 -4.62
CA PHE A 141 23.59 -1.18 -6.01
C PHE A 141 23.92 -2.46 -6.80
N ASP A 142 24.25 -3.55 -6.11
CA ASP A 142 24.51 -4.85 -6.73
C ASP A 142 23.22 -5.66 -6.91
N VAL A 143 22.14 -5.24 -6.24
CA VAL A 143 20.80 -5.84 -6.32
C VAL A 143 19.93 -5.12 -7.35
N LEU A 144 19.93 -3.78 -7.33
CA LEU A 144 19.14 -2.94 -8.24
C LEU A 144 19.93 -2.56 -9.50
N THR A 145 20.25 -3.55 -10.31
CA THR A 145 21.15 -3.40 -11.48
C THR A 145 20.51 -2.72 -12.69
N LYS A 146 19.17 -2.69 -12.78
CA LYS A 146 18.43 -2.01 -13.86
C LYS A 146 18.46 -0.48 -13.73
N GLN A 147 18.77 0.02 -12.53
CA GLN A 147 18.81 1.44 -12.23
C GLN A 147 20.23 1.98 -12.35
N SER A 148 20.37 3.26 -12.69
CA SER A 148 21.68 3.92 -12.67
C SER A 148 22.21 3.98 -11.24
N ARG A 149 23.31 3.26 -10.97
CA ARG A 149 24.01 3.28 -9.68
C ARG A 149 24.32 4.69 -9.22
N GLN A 150 24.89 5.52 -10.10
CA GLN A 150 25.27 6.90 -9.78
C GLN A 150 24.07 7.77 -9.38
N LEU A 151 22.92 7.58 -10.04
CA LEU A 151 21.70 8.31 -9.71
C LEU A 151 21.15 7.87 -8.36
N LEU A 152 21.03 6.55 -8.15
CA LEU A 152 20.55 5.99 -6.88
C LEU A 152 21.42 6.42 -5.70
N GLU A 153 22.74 6.39 -5.86
CA GLU A 153 23.69 6.78 -4.83
C GLU A 153 23.54 8.27 -4.47
N ARG A 154 23.40 9.15 -5.46
CA ARG A 154 23.14 10.58 -5.22
C ARG A 154 21.83 10.79 -4.47
N GLU A 155 20.77 10.08 -4.84
CA GLU A 155 19.48 10.18 -4.16
C GLU A 155 19.56 9.72 -2.71
N PHE A 156 20.20 8.58 -2.43
CA PHE A 156 20.36 8.08 -1.07
C PHE A 156 21.26 9.00 -0.23
N SER A 157 22.42 9.40 -0.77
CA SER A 157 23.34 10.33 -0.11
C SER A 157 22.66 11.66 0.25
N LYS A 158 21.79 12.17 -0.63
CA LYS A 158 20.98 13.35 -0.34
C LYS A 158 20.05 13.11 0.84
N VAL A 159 19.30 12.01 0.88
CA VAL A 159 18.39 11.71 2.00
C VAL A 159 19.15 11.55 3.32
N PHE A 160 20.28 10.85 3.31
CA PHE A 160 21.13 10.69 4.49
C PHE A 160 21.67 12.02 5.03
N SER A 161 22.05 12.94 4.14
CA SER A 161 22.62 14.24 4.53
C SER A 161 21.58 15.29 4.91
N THR A 162 20.42 15.32 4.24
CA THR A 162 19.40 16.35 4.48
C THR A 162 18.34 15.92 5.49
N GLY A 163 18.12 14.62 5.69
CA GLY A 163 17.02 14.13 6.51
C GLY A 163 15.64 14.47 5.95
N THR A 164 15.54 14.79 4.65
CA THR A 164 14.26 15.10 3.99
C THR A 164 13.79 13.95 3.14
N ILE A 165 12.48 13.69 3.14
CA ILE A 165 11.85 12.69 2.26
C ILE A 165 12.10 13.08 0.79
N HIS A 166 12.56 12.11 0.00
CA HIS A 166 12.69 12.25 -1.44
C HIS A 166 11.68 11.36 -2.15
N ARG A 167 10.80 11.94 -2.96
CA ARG A 167 9.74 11.22 -3.66
C ARG A 167 9.83 11.47 -5.16
N VAL A 168 9.76 10.40 -5.95
CA VAL A 168 9.84 10.45 -7.40
C VAL A 168 8.78 9.54 -8.01
N GLU A 169 8.17 10.01 -9.10
CA GLU A 169 7.32 9.20 -9.96
C GLU A 169 8.17 8.57 -11.05
N GLN A 170 7.95 7.28 -11.29
CA GLN A 170 8.66 6.51 -12.29
C GLN A 170 7.66 5.70 -13.10
N GLU A 171 7.96 5.52 -14.39
CA GLU A 171 7.20 4.63 -15.25
C GLU A 171 8.04 3.39 -15.55
N SER A 172 7.39 2.22 -15.51
CA SER A 172 7.93 0.99 -16.07
C SER A 172 6.98 0.47 -17.14
N VAL A 173 7.54 -0.20 -18.15
CA VAL A 173 6.75 -0.86 -19.19
C VAL A 173 6.88 -2.35 -18.97
N THR A 174 5.75 -3.04 -18.82
CA THR A 174 5.71 -4.50 -18.70
C THR A 174 6.11 -5.16 -20.02
N GLU A 175 6.42 -6.45 -20.00
CA GLU A 175 6.71 -7.22 -21.23
C GLU A 175 5.56 -7.17 -22.25
N ASN A 176 4.33 -7.00 -21.76
CA ASN A 176 3.13 -6.89 -22.58
C ASN A 176 2.91 -5.48 -23.16
N GLY A 177 3.82 -4.53 -22.89
CA GLY A 177 3.73 -3.14 -23.36
C GLY A 177 2.84 -2.24 -22.49
N GLU A 178 2.32 -2.72 -21.36
CA GLU A 178 1.52 -1.89 -20.45
C GLU A 178 2.42 -0.99 -19.59
N THR A 179 2.07 0.29 -19.49
CA THR A 179 2.77 1.23 -18.60
C THR A 179 2.25 1.12 -17.17
N ASN A 180 3.14 0.78 -16.24
CA ASN A 180 2.94 0.90 -14.81
C ASN A 180 3.50 2.25 -14.33
N HIS A 181 2.73 2.95 -13.51
CA HIS A 181 3.16 4.14 -12.79
C HIS A 181 3.51 3.77 -11.35
N TRP A 182 4.71 4.13 -10.93
CA TRP A 182 5.25 3.87 -9.60
C TRP A 182 5.57 5.15 -8.88
N LEU A 183 5.29 5.16 -7.59
CA LEU A 183 5.63 6.26 -6.70
C LEU A 183 6.64 5.76 -5.68
N ILE A 184 7.88 6.20 -5.85
CA ILE A 184 9.00 5.77 -5.02
C ILE A 184 9.28 6.86 -3.99
N SER A 185 9.19 6.49 -2.72
CA SER A 185 9.47 7.38 -1.58
C SER A 185 10.67 6.86 -0.80
N LYS A 186 11.70 7.68 -0.67
CA LYS A 186 12.88 7.44 0.17
C LYS A 186 12.74 8.25 1.45
N ILE A 187 12.56 7.56 2.55
CA ILE A 187 12.17 8.10 3.85
C ILE A 187 13.34 7.92 4.83
N PRO A 188 13.87 9.00 5.42
CA PRO A 188 14.94 8.89 6.41
C PRO A 188 14.41 8.30 7.72
N MET A 189 15.19 7.41 8.32
CA MET A 189 14.91 6.80 9.62
C MET A 189 16.07 7.09 10.58
N ARG A 190 15.70 7.42 11.82
CA ARG A 190 16.62 7.73 12.92
C ARG A 190 16.40 6.69 14.00
N ALA A 191 17.36 5.79 14.15
CA ALA A 191 17.31 4.71 15.15
C ALA A 191 18.04 5.09 16.44
N ASP A 192 19.00 6.00 16.35
CA ASP A 192 19.88 6.38 17.46
C ASP A 192 19.45 7.73 18.06
N GLU A 193 19.89 8.00 19.29
CA GLU A 193 19.56 9.23 20.03
C GLU A 193 20.20 10.51 19.43
N ASP A 194 21.24 10.37 18.61
CA ASP A 194 22.04 11.48 18.07
C ASP A 194 21.38 12.30 16.94
N ASP A 195 20.07 12.13 16.73
CA ASP A 195 19.26 12.74 15.65
C ASP A 195 19.95 12.65 14.26
N GLN A 196 20.70 11.57 14.03
CA GLN A 196 21.32 11.27 12.74
C GLN A 196 20.44 10.31 11.94
N VAL A 197 20.39 10.49 10.63
CA VAL A 197 19.72 9.52 9.75
C VAL A 197 20.60 8.28 9.70
N THR A 198 20.15 7.17 10.27
CA THR A 198 20.90 5.90 10.31
C THR A 198 20.54 5.01 9.14
N HIS A 199 19.29 5.11 8.68
CA HIS A 199 18.75 4.28 7.61
C HIS A 199 17.90 5.10 6.64
N VAL A 200 17.72 4.56 5.42
CA VAL A 200 16.74 5.06 4.46
C VAL A 200 15.79 3.93 4.09
N ILE A 201 14.51 4.13 4.36
CA ILE A 201 13.42 3.23 3.97
C ILE A 201 12.94 3.66 2.58
N THR A 202 12.96 2.75 1.62
CA THR A 202 12.39 2.97 0.30
C THR A 202 11.07 2.21 0.17
N VAL A 203 10.02 2.95 -0.17
CA VAL A 203 8.67 2.43 -0.41
C VAL A 203 8.30 2.70 -1.86
N GLY A 204 7.95 1.64 -2.58
CA GLY A 204 7.41 1.69 -3.94
C GLY A 204 5.93 1.32 -3.97
N GLU A 205 5.10 2.25 -4.42
CA GLU A 205 3.66 2.07 -4.58
C GLU A 205 3.29 2.06 -6.06
N ASN A 206 2.49 1.08 -6.51
CA ASN A 206 1.93 1.09 -7.86
C ASN A 206 0.69 2.00 -7.88
N ILE A 207 0.80 3.15 -8.55
CA ILE A 207 -0.26 4.16 -8.66
C ILE A 207 -0.96 4.12 -10.02
N THR A 208 -0.78 3.07 -10.82
CA THR A 208 -1.33 2.96 -12.18
C THR A 208 -2.84 3.12 -12.21
N ALA A 209 -3.56 2.44 -11.31
CA ALA A 209 -5.02 2.54 -11.23
C ALA A 209 -5.48 3.96 -10.91
N ARG A 210 -4.76 4.64 -10.01
CA ARG A 210 -5.02 6.03 -9.63
C ARG A 210 -4.79 6.97 -10.81
N VAL A 211 -3.64 6.89 -11.48
CA VAL A 211 -3.32 7.72 -12.65
C VAL A 211 -4.33 7.49 -13.78
N LYS A 212 -4.72 6.24 -14.05
CA LYS A 212 -5.76 5.92 -15.05
C LYS A 212 -7.11 6.54 -14.70
N SER A 213 -7.51 6.49 -13.43
CA SER A 213 -8.75 7.10 -12.96
C SER A 213 -8.73 8.63 -13.09
N GLU A 214 -7.65 9.28 -12.64
CA GLU A 214 -7.48 10.74 -12.74
C GLU A 214 -7.52 11.21 -14.21
N ARG A 215 -6.85 10.49 -15.13
CA ARG A 215 -6.91 10.78 -16.57
C ARG A 215 -8.31 10.60 -17.16
N ALA A 216 -9.05 9.57 -16.73
CA ALA A 216 -10.41 9.32 -17.19
C ALA A 216 -11.37 10.44 -16.75
N VAL A 217 -11.26 10.90 -15.49
CA VAL A 217 -12.02 12.03 -14.97
C VAL A 217 -11.70 13.31 -15.74
N ALA A 218 -10.41 13.66 -15.89
CA ALA A 218 -10.01 14.85 -16.64
C ALA A 218 -10.52 14.83 -18.09
N ARG A 219 -10.51 13.65 -18.74
CA ARG A 219 -11.06 13.48 -20.09
C ARG A 219 -12.58 13.70 -20.13
N ALA A 220 -13.31 13.14 -19.14
CA ALA A 220 -14.76 13.32 -19.04
C ALA A 220 -15.13 14.78 -18.80
N GLU A 221 -14.41 15.48 -17.92
CA GLU A 221 -14.61 16.92 -17.67
C GLU A 221 -14.36 17.77 -18.91
N LYS A 222 -13.27 17.48 -19.64
CA LYS A 222 -12.96 18.16 -20.91
C LYS A 222 -14.08 17.97 -21.94
N LEU A 223 -14.58 16.75 -22.09
CA LEU A 223 -15.70 16.45 -23.00
C LEU A 223 -16.99 17.14 -22.56
N ALA A 224 -17.30 17.16 -21.26
CA ALA A 224 -18.47 17.85 -20.73
C ALA A 224 -18.39 19.36 -20.95
N ALA A 225 -17.21 19.97 -20.79
CA ALA A 225 -16.98 21.39 -21.05
C ALA A 225 -17.16 21.73 -22.54
N ILE A 226 -16.55 20.94 -23.44
CA ILE A 226 -16.77 21.05 -24.89
C ILE A 226 -18.26 20.92 -25.21
N GLY A 227 -18.95 19.97 -24.58
CA GLY A 227 -20.36 19.74 -24.81
C GLY A 227 -21.25 20.93 -24.46
N ARG A 228 -21.00 21.58 -23.32
CA ARG A 228 -21.73 22.79 -22.91
C ARG A 228 -21.48 23.96 -23.85
N LEU A 229 -20.22 24.19 -24.23
CA LEU A 229 -19.85 25.25 -25.17
C LEU A 229 -20.47 25.02 -26.55
N ALA A 230 -20.39 23.78 -27.06
CA ALA A 230 -21.01 23.40 -28.33
C ALA A 230 -22.53 23.64 -28.30
N ALA A 231 -23.22 23.31 -27.20
CA ALA A 231 -24.65 23.55 -27.10
C ALA A 231 -25.01 25.05 -27.20
N GLY A 232 -24.29 25.92 -26.50
CA GLY A 232 -24.49 27.37 -26.58
C GLY A 232 -24.23 27.91 -27.99
N VAL A 233 -23.07 27.58 -28.56
CA VAL A 233 -22.66 28.04 -29.90
C VAL A 233 -23.62 27.55 -30.98
N VAL A 234 -24.08 26.30 -30.92
CA VAL A 234 -25.02 25.76 -31.90
C VAL A 234 -26.37 26.47 -31.82
N HIS A 235 -26.87 26.79 -30.61
CA HIS A 235 -28.08 27.59 -30.48
C HIS A 235 -27.92 28.98 -31.08
N GLU A 236 -26.79 29.66 -30.86
CA GLU A 236 -26.53 30.99 -31.40
C GLU A 236 -26.31 31.02 -32.92
N ILE A 237 -25.74 29.96 -33.51
CA ILE A 237 -25.56 29.84 -34.97
C ILE A 237 -26.85 29.42 -35.67
N ASN A 238 -27.63 28.52 -35.08
CA ASN A 238 -28.88 28.06 -35.68
C ASN A 238 -29.92 29.17 -35.82
N ASN A 239 -29.87 30.19 -34.95
CA ASN A 239 -30.78 31.33 -34.99
C ASN A 239 -30.66 32.17 -36.28
N PRO A 240 -29.49 32.76 -36.63
CA PRO A 240 -29.34 33.50 -37.87
C PRO A 240 -29.50 32.62 -39.11
N LEU A 241 -29.09 31.34 -39.07
CA LEU A 241 -29.33 30.41 -40.18
C LEU A 241 -30.82 30.18 -40.43
N ALA A 242 -31.62 30.05 -39.38
CA ALA A 242 -33.07 29.93 -39.51
C ALA A 242 -33.69 31.21 -40.09
N THR A 243 -33.19 32.39 -39.71
CA THR A 243 -33.62 33.67 -40.28
C THR A 243 -33.27 33.77 -41.77
N ILE A 244 -32.03 33.42 -42.15
CA ILE A 244 -31.58 33.41 -43.55
C ILE A 244 -32.46 32.49 -44.39
N ALA A 245 -32.72 31.27 -43.91
CA ALA A 245 -33.58 30.31 -44.58
C ALA A 245 -35.03 30.84 -44.73
N ALA A 246 -35.60 31.42 -43.67
CA ALA A 246 -36.97 31.96 -43.71
C ALA A 246 -37.10 33.18 -44.65
N CYS A 247 -36.09 34.04 -44.71
CA CYS A 247 -36.04 35.14 -45.67
C CYS A 247 -35.94 34.63 -47.11
N ALA A 248 -35.13 33.61 -47.35
CA ALA A 248 -35.02 32.98 -48.66
C ALA A 248 -36.35 32.35 -49.11
N GLU A 249 -36.97 31.53 -48.25
CA GLU A 249 -38.29 30.92 -48.49
C GLU A 249 -39.38 31.99 -48.75
N SER A 250 -39.36 33.09 -48.01
CA SER A 250 -40.34 34.19 -48.19
C SER A 250 -40.18 34.89 -49.53
N LEU A 251 -38.95 35.05 -50.02
CA LEU A 251 -38.68 35.64 -51.33
C LEU A 251 -39.02 34.67 -52.46
N GLU A 252 -38.69 33.38 -52.33
CA GLU A 252 -39.12 32.34 -53.28
C GLU A 252 -40.64 32.34 -53.45
N LYS A 253 -41.37 32.35 -52.35
CA LYS A 253 -42.84 32.37 -52.36
C LYS A 253 -43.41 33.61 -53.07
N ARG A 254 -42.80 34.78 -52.88
CA ARG A 254 -43.22 36.01 -53.59
C ARG A 254 -42.98 35.91 -55.09
N ILE A 255 -41.89 35.28 -55.52
CA ILE A 255 -41.61 35.02 -56.93
C ILE A 255 -42.63 34.03 -57.50
N GLU A 256 -43.00 32.97 -56.75
CA GLU A 256 -44.08 32.05 -57.15
C GLU A 256 -45.45 32.72 -57.25
N GLU A 257 -45.75 33.67 -56.37
CA GLU A 257 -46.98 34.48 -56.39
C GLU A 257 -46.98 35.55 -57.50
N GLY A 258 -45.92 35.63 -58.32
CA GLY A 258 -45.82 36.48 -59.50
C GLY A 258 -45.28 37.88 -59.24
N ALA A 259 -44.75 38.16 -58.05
CA ALA A 259 -43.87 39.31 -57.89
C ALA A 259 -42.65 39.06 -58.80
N PHE A 260 -42.28 40.05 -59.63
CA PHE A 260 -41.14 39.98 -60.57
C PHE A 260 -41.36 39.25 -61.91
N ASN A 261 -42.59 38.89 -62.30
CA ASN A 261 -42.87 38.20 -63.59
C ASN A 261 -42.42 38.95 -64.86
N ASP A 262 -42.26 40.29 -64.81
CA ASP A 262 -41.81 41.11 -65.95
C ASP A 262 -40.27 41.31 -65.99
N SER A 263 -39.52 40.75 -65.03
CA SER A 263 -38.06 40.87 -64.96
C SER A 263 -37.38 39.65 -65.60
N PRO A 264 -36.46 39.85 -66.56
CA PRO A 264 -35.69 38.75 -67.15
C PRO A 264 -34.74 38.05 -66.16
N GLU A 265 -34.49 38.64 -64.98
CA GLU A 265 -33.61 38.12 -63.92
C GLU A 265 -34.36 37.27 -62.86
N ALA A 266 -35.69 37.08 -62.99
CA ALA A 266 -36.50 36.37 -61.99
C ALA A 266 -36.12 34.89 -61.83
N GLU A 267 -35.62 34.25 -62.89
CA GLU A 267 -35.17 32.85 -62.87
C GLU A 267 -33.84 32.70 -62.11
N ASP A 268 -32.85 33.56 -62.39
CA ASP A 268 -31.58 33.64 -61.66
C ASP A 268 -31.81 33.94 -60.16
N LEU A 269 -32.74 34.85 -59.83
CA LEU A 269 -33.07 35.18 -58.45
C LEU A 269 -33.65 33.97 -57.69
N ARG A 270 -34.50 33.16 -58.35
CA ARG A 270 -35.06 31.94 -57.76
C ARG A 270 -33.96 30.90 -57.51
N GLU A 271 -33.01 30.75 -58.44
CA GLU A 271 -31.86 29.84 -58.26
C GLU A 271 -30.97 30.27 -57.08
N TYR A 272 -30.61 31.56 -56.98
CA TYR A 272 -29.79 32.06 -55.88
C TYR A 272 -30.46 31.92 -54.52
N LEU A 273 -31.78 32.12 -54.43
CA LEU A 273 -32.53 31.95 -53.17
C LEU A 273 -32.58 30.48 -52.73
N GLY A 274 -32.76 29.56 -53.68
CA GLY A 274 -32.69 28.12 -53.42
C GLY A 274 -31.31 27.71 -52.86
N LEU A 275 -30.23 28.23 -53.46
CA LEU A 275 -28.86 27.99 -52.97
C LEU A 275 -28.64 28.51 -51.55
N ILE A 276 -29.10 29.74 -51.24
CA ILE A 276 -28.98 30.33 -49.90
C ILE A 276 -29.74 29.49 -48.87
N ARG A 277 -30.96 29.08 -49.20
CA ARG A 277 -31.79 28.25 -48.32
C ARG A 277 -31.12 26.91 -48.05
N ASP A 278 -30.69 26.22 -49.11
CA ASP A 278 -30.09 24.89 -49.01
C ASP A 278 -28.78 24.93 -48.21
N GLU A 279 -27.95 25.96 -48.40
CA GLU A 279 -26.70 26.12 -47.64
C GLU A 279 -26.97 26.49 -46.16
N ALA A 280 -28.03 27.26 -45.87
CA ALA A 280 -28.46 27.55 -44.51
C ALA A 280 -28.93 26.29 -43.77
N PHE A 281 -29.71 25.43 -44.44
CA PHE A 281 -30.12 24.13 -43.90
C PHE A 281 -28.96 23.16 -43.71
N ARG A 282 -28.01 23.16 -44.65
CA ARG A 282 -26.79 22.37 -44.55
C ARG A 282 -25.94 22.79 -43.34
N CYS A 283 -25.74 24.09 -43.14
CA CYS A 283 -25.05 24.62 -41.96
C CYS A 283 -25.76 24.19 -40.68
N LYS A 284 -27.09 24.29 -40.62
CA LYS A 284 -27.91 23.86 -39.46
C LYS A 284 -27.77 22.36 -39.18
N THR A 285 -27.60 21.54 -40.20
CA THR A 285 -27.39 20.09 -40.05
C THR A 285 -26.02 19.79 -39.44
N ILE A 286 -24.97 20.48 -39.90
CA ILE A 286 -23.60 20.34 -39.40
C ILE A 286 -23.53 20.76 -37.92
N THR A 287 -24.12 21.90 -37.57
CA THR A 287 -24.15 22.38 -36.19
C THR A 287 -24.93 21.45 -35.26
N ASN A 288 -26.06 20.89 -35.71
CA ASN A 288 -26.80 19.88 -34.95
C ASN A 288 -26.01 18.58 -34.73
N GLY A 289 -25.17 18.17 -35.69
CA GLY A 289 -24.27 17.02 -35.50
C GLY A 289 -23.23 17.24 -34.39
N LEU A 290 -22.80 18.48 -34.17
CA LEU A 290 -21.89 18.85 -33.08
C LEU A 290 -22.55 18.67 -31.69
N LEU A 291 -23.86 18.88 -31.59
CA LEU A 291 -24.67 18.67 -30.38
C LEU A 291 -24.79 17.19 -30.00
N ASP A 292 -24.77 16.28 -30.97
CA ASP A 292 -24.85 14.84 -30.68
C ASP A 292 -23.57 14.31 -30.03
N PHE A 293 -22.41 14.91 -30.32
CA PHE A 293 -21.14 14.62 -29.62
C PHE A 293 -21.10 15.15 -28.18
N SER A 294 -21.87 16.19 -27.89
CA SER A 294 -21.95 16.86 -26.59
C SER A 294 -22.77 16.08 -25.56
N ARG A 295 -23.83 15.41 -26.01
CA ARG A 295 -24.81 14.76 -25.14
C ARG A 295 -24.35 13.36 -24.73
N LEU A 296 -23.97 13.21 -23.45
CA LEU A 296 -23.95 11.92 -22.76
C LEU A 296 -25.38 11.37 -22.71
N ARG A 297 -25.80 10.63 -23.75
CA ARG A 297 -27.07 9.91 -23.68
C ARG A 297 -26.85 8.60 -22.94
N SER A 298 -27.59 8.39 -21.85
CA SER A 298 -27.77 7.07 -21.26
C SER A 298 -28.54 6.22 -22.26
N GLY A 299 -27.82 5.51 -23.13
CA GLY A 299 -28.45 4.60 -24.07
C GLY A 299 -28.68 3.24 -23.41
N TYR A 300 -29.82 2.63 -23.74
CA TYR A 300 -30.07 1.23 -23.39
C TYR A 300 -29.68 0.34 -24.58
N ARG A 301 -29.18 -0.86 -24.29
CA ARG A 301 -28.79 -1.83 -25.31
C ARG A 301 -30.03 -2.53 -25.86
N VAL A 302 -30.17 -2.56 -27.18
CA VAL A 302 -31.23 -3.30 -27.88
C VAL A 302 -30.59 -4.31 -28.82
N LEU A 303 -31.16 -5.51 -28.88
CA LEU A 303 -30.82 -6.53 -29.86
C LEU A 303 -31.15 -6.02 -31.27
N ILE A 304 -30.17 -6.08 -32.17
CA ILE A 304 -30.32 -5.69 -33.57
C ILE A 304 -29.82 -6.80 -34.50
N ASN A 305 -30.48 -6.93 -35.64
CA ASN A 305 -30.03 -7.77 -36.74
C ASN A 305 -28.87 -7.05 -37.47
N LEU A 306 -27.68 -7.64 -37.41
CA LEU A 306 -26.47 -7.04 -37.98
C LEU A 306 -26.52 -6.97 -39.50
N ALA A 307 -27.09 -7.99 -40.16
CA ALA A 307 -27.22 -8.05 -41.61
C ALA A 307 -28.13 -6.94 -42.13
N GLU A 308 -29.23 -6.67 -41.43
CA GLU A 308 -30.14 -5.58 -41.77
C GLU A 308 -29.47 -4.22 -41.60
N LEU A 309 -28.75 -4.00 -40.48
CA LEU A 309 -28.04 -2.74 -40.24
C LEU A 309 -26.98 -2.47 -41.32
N ILE A 310 -26.19 -3.48 -41.70
CA ILE A 310 -25.15 -3.35 -42.73
C ILE A 310 -25.79 -2.99 -44.07
N LYS A 311 -26.87 -3.69 -44.46
CA LYS A 311 -27.62 -3.40 -45.70
C LYS A 311 -28.20 -1.99 -45.70
N SER A 312 -28.80 -1.54 -44.60
CA SER A 312 -29.33 -0.18 -44.47
C SER A 312 -28.25 0.89 -44.54
N THR A 313 -27.09 0.64 -43.92
CA THR A 313 -25.96 1.58 -43.92
C THR A 313 -25.34 1.68 -45.30
N ALA A 314 -25.15 0.55 -45.99
CA ALA A 314 -24.63 0.51 -47.35
C ALA A 314 -25.52 1.29 -48.32
N ARG A 315 -26.85 1.11 -48.25
CA ARG A 315 -27.81 1.90 -49.06
C ARG A 315 -27.66 3.41 -48.86
N LEU A 316 -27.41 3.84 -47.62
CA LEU A 316 -27.23 5.24 -47.26
C LEU A 316 -25.96 5.83 -47.88
N VAL A 317 -24.86 5.07 -47.84
CA VAL A 317 -23.57 5.47 -48.44
C VAL A 317 -23.65 5.47 -49.97
N THR A 318 -24.33 4.51 -50.57
CA THR A 318 -24.55 4.47 -52.03
C THR A 318 -25.34 5.69 -52.52
N HIS A 319 -26.27 6.20 -51.73
CA HIS A 319 -27.11 7.35 -52.13
C HIS A 319 -26.41 8.71 -51.99
N GLN A 320 -25.35 8.82 -51.17
CA GLN A 320 -24.58 10.06 -51.01
C GLN A 320 -23.49 10.28 -52.06
N GLN A 321 -23.23 9.31 -52.93
CA GLN A 321 -22.15 9.35 -53.90
C GLN A 321 -22.57 10.11 -55.17
N ARG A 322 -22.33 11.43 -55.19
CA ARG A 322 -22.24 12.21 -56.44
C ARG A 322 -20.77 12.39 -56.77
N GLY A 323 -20.20 11.56 -57.65
CA GLY A 323 -18.89 11.85 -58.26
C GLY A 323 -18.07 10.65 -58.71
N ASP A 324 -17.91 9.63 -57.87
CA ASP A 324 -16.95 8.56 -58.15
C ASP A 324 -17.64 7.20 -58.38
N ASN A 325 -17.18 6.49 -59.41
CA ASN A 325 -17.74 5.25 -59.94
C ASN A 325 -17.41 4.03 -59.05
N VAL A 326 -17.73 4.11 -57.75
CA VAL A 326 -17.43 3.08 -56.74
C VAL A 326 -18.63 2.16 -56.54
N GLN A 327 -18.45 0.87 -56.82
CA GLN A 327 -19.49 -0.14 -56.63
C GLN A 327 -19.37 -0.76 -55.23
N ILE A 328 -20.37 -0.57 -54.38
CA ILE A 328 -20.42 -1.15 -53.03
C ILE A 328 -21.18 -2.48 -53.10
N VAL A 329 -20.47 -3.59 -52.89
CA VAL A 329 -21.05 -4.94 -52.79
C VAL A 329 -21.09 -5.35 -51.32
N VAL A 330 -22.26 -5.76 -50.83
CA VAL A 330 -22.45 -6.24 -49.46
C VAL A 330 -22.69 -7.74 -49.49
N GLU A 331 -21.71 -8.51 -49.03
CA GLU A 331 -21.84 -9.94 -48.77
C GLU A 331 -21.95 -10.16 -47.27
N ALA A 332 -23.11 -10.60 -46.81
CA ALA A 332 -23.39 -10.88 -45.40
C ALA A 332 -24.04 -12.27 -45.31
N GLY A 333 -23.45 -13.17 -44.51
CA GLY A 333 -24.01 -14.50 -44.27
C GLY A 333 -25.29 -14.44 -43.43
N ASP A 334 -26.20 -15.40 -43.63
CA ASP A 334 -27.51 -15.42 -42.98
C ASP A 334 -27.44 -15.69 -41.47
N ASP A 335 -26.32 -16.25 -40.97
CA ASP A 335 -26.09 -16.62 -39.57
C ASP A 335 -25.28 -15.56 -38.76
N LEU A 336 -25.38 -14.28 -39.12
CA LEU A 336 -24.71 -13.24 -38.35
C LEU A 336 -25.30 -13.12 -36.93
N PRO A 337 -24.47 -13.15 -35.88
CA PRO A 337 -24.96 -13.07 -34.51
C PRO A 337 -25.64 -11.73 -34.25
N ASN A 338 -26.75 -11.76 -33.51
CA ASN A 338 -27.41 -10.54 -33.04
C ASN A 338 -26.45 -9.75 -32.15
N SER A 339 -26.27 -8.46 -32.47
CA SER A 339 -25.41 -7.56 -31.69
C SER A 339 -26.25 -6.60 -30.86
N THR A 340 -25.66 -6.05 -29.80
CA THR A 340 -26.30 -5.02 -28.99
C THR A 340 -25.92 -3.64 -29.51
N ARG A 341 -26.89 -2.88 -29.99
CA ARG A 341 -26.72 -1.45 -30.31
C ARG A 341 -27.16 -0.60 -29.14
N CYS A 342 -26.36 0.40 -28.79
CA CYS A 342 -26.76 1.44 -27.84
C CYS A 342 -27.78 2.36 -28.54
N ARG A 343 -29.05 2.32 -28.14
CA ARG A 343 -30.08 3.25 -28.63
C ARG A 343 -30.18 4.42 -27.67
N THR A 344 -30.18 5.62 -28.24
CA THR A 344 -30.42 6.86 -27.52
C THR A 344 -31.91 6.99 -27.18
N ALA A 345 -32.28 7.24 -25.93
CA ALA A 345 -33.65 7.57 -25.58
C ALA A 345 -34.11 8.79 -26.43
N ALA A 346 -35.31 8.68 -27.01
CA ALA A 346 -36.00 9.81 -27.63
C ALA A 346 -36.49 10.76 -26.51
N PRO A 347 -36.57 12.08 -26.76
CA PRO A 347 -37.03 13.05 -25.78
C PRO A 347 -38.46 12.80 -25.30
#